data_AF-A0A959YZX8-F1
#
_entry.id   AF-A0A959YZX8-F1
#
_cell.length_a   1.000
_cell.length_b   1.000
_cell.length_c   1.000
_cell.angle_alpha   90.00
_cell.angle_beta   90.00
_cell.angle_gamma   90.00
#
_symmetry.space_group_name_H-M   'P 1'
#
loop_
_entity.id
_entity.type
_entity.pdbx_description
1 polymer ?
#
loop_
_entity_poly.entity_id
_entity_poly.type
_entity_poly.pdbx_seq_one_letter_code
_entity_poly.pdbx_strand_id
1 'polypeptide(L)'
;PSADNYHFFRGSDYDALNLDILERYKLFNGLEGNSITDEDSPEDYPTQANTLPTTEDINQDQNLGESESYFEYKIDLKPQDMVVGQNFITDRILATANTPEGPKQVYWYQFKVPVRLPDKVVNGIQDFRSIRFMRMYLKDWQQPVVLRFARLEFVRGEWRKYNFSLETPGEVIGGDPDATTYETAAVNIEENGNRTPINYVLPPGINQEIDVASANLRNLNEQSLQLLTCNLRDGDARASFRNVNFDIRSYK
;
A
#
# COMPACT_ATOMS: atom_id res chain seq x y z
N PRO A 1 31.82 -15.70 -7.78
CA PRO A 1 31.48 -14.82 -6.63
C PRO A 1 29.95 -14.65 -6.55
N SER A 2 29.36 -14.82 -5.38
CA SER A 2 27.89 -14.92 -5.18
C SER A 2 27.14 -13.58 -5.15
N ALA A 3 27.86 -12.45 -5.28
CA ALA A 3 27.31 -11.08 -5.31
C ALA A 3 26.46 -10.72 -4.07
N ASP A 4 26.86 -11.25 -2.91
CA ASP A 4 26.19 -11.20 -1.62
C ASP A 4 26.89 -10.29 -0.59
N ASN A 5 28.00 -9.65 -0.97
CA ASN A 5 28.76 -8.76 -0.10
C ASN A 5 27.92 -7.60 0.45
N TYR A 6 27.99 -7.41 1.76
CA TYR A 6 27.46 -6.26 2.48
C TYR A 6 28.43 -5.07 2.45
N HIS A 7 27.89 -3.86 2.44
CA HIS A 7 28.67 -2.64 2.71
C HIS A 7 27.84 -1.60 3.47
N PHE A 8 28.42 -1.02 4.52
CA PHE A 8 27.77 0.05 5.27
C PHE A 8 27.72 1.35 4.46
N PHE A 9 26.57 2.03 4.46
CA PHE A 9 26.33 3.19 3.58
C PHE A 9 27.18 4.43 3.91
N ARG A 10 27.76 4.49 5.12
CA ARG A 10 28.63 5.60 5.58
C ARG A 10 30.12 5.27 5.60
N GLY A 11 30.55 4.17 4.96
CA GLY A 11 31.96 3.78 4.95
C GLY A 11 32.88 4.93 4.51
N SER A 12 34.04 5.03 5.15
CA SER A 12 35.06 6.05 4.90
C SER A 12 35.61 6.00 3.47
N ASP A 13 35.61 4.82 2.86
CA ASP A 13 35.93 4.58 1.45
C ASP A 13 34.87 5.22 0.51
N TYR A 14 33.59 5.10 0.83
CA TYR A 14 32.48 5.72 0.09
C TYR A 14 32.50 7.25 0.22
N ASP A 15 32.93 7.76 1.38
CA ASP A 15 33.19 9.18 1.62
C ASP A 15 34.37 9.67 0.77
N ALA A 16 35.49 8.93 0.74
CA ALA A 16 36.64 9.27 -0.09
C ALA A 16 36.30 9.31 -1.59
N LEU A 17 35.40 8.43 -2.04
CA LEU A 17 34.89 8.37 -3.41
C LEU A 17 33.77 9.39 -3.70
N ASN A 18 33.28 10.13 -2.70
CA ASN A 18 32.16 11.06 -2.80
C ASN A 18 30.93 10.43 -3.48
N LEU A 19 30.57 9.20 -3.09
CA LEU A 19 29.43 8.50 -3.69
C LEU A 19 28.10 9.19 -3.37
N ASP A 20 27.19 9.19 -4.34
CA ASP A 20 25.81 9.63 -4.16
C ASP A 20 25.03 8.66 -3.24
N ILE A 21 23.95 9.15 -2.64
CA ILE A 21 23.10 8.43 -1.69
C ILE A 21 22.63 7.09 -2.29
N LEU A 22 22.19 7.05 -3.55
CA LEU A 22 21.70 5.82 -4.16
C LEU A 22 22.78 4.74 -4.30
N GLU A 23 24.00 5.12 -4.67
CA GLU A 23 25.10 4.17 -4.80
C GLU A 23 25.54 3.65 -3.42
N ARG A 24 25.50 4.48 -2.38
CA ARG A 24 25.85 4.09 -1.01
C ARG A 24 24.97 2.98 -0.45
N TYR A 25 23.69 2.95 -0.79
CA TYR A 25 22.75 1.92 -0.30
C TYR A 25 22.72 0.65 -1.16
N LYS A 26 23.46 0.60 -2.26
CA LYS A 26 23.39 -0.49 -3.26
C LYS A 26 23.77 -1.87 -2.71
N LEU A 27 24.74 -1.91 -1.79
CA LEU A 27 25.24 -3.15 -1.16
C LEU A 27 24.79 -3.29 0.29
N PHE A 28 23.93 -2.39 0.79
CA PHE A 28 23.52 -2.40 2.20
C PHE A 28 22.64 -3.60 2.57
N ASN A 29 21.93 -4.18 1.60
CA ASN A 29 21.09 -5.37 1.82
C ASN A 29 21.84 -6.70 1.59
N GLY A 30 23.17 -6.66 1.42
CA GLY A 30 24.00 -7.86 1.29
C GLY A 30 23.95 -8.73 2.55
N LEU A 31 24.26 -10.01 2.40
CA LEU A 31 24.24 -10.99 3.49
C LEU A 31 25.62 -11.23 4.08
N GLU A 32 26.65 -11.23 3.24
CA GLU A 32 28.02 -11.55 3.65
C GLU A 32 28.65 -10.32 4.33
N GLY A 33 28.88 -10.40 5.65
CA GLY A 33 29.48 -9.32 6.45
C GLY A 33 28.48 -8.33 7.06
N ASN A 34 27.18 -8.58 6.99
CA ASN A 34 26.13 -7.69 7.53
C ASN A 34 25.99 -7.69 9.06
N SER A 35 26.76 -8.54 9.74
CA SER A 35 26.75 -8.78 11.19
C SER A 35 28.15 -8.72 11.81
N ILE A 36 29.05 -7.94 11.18
CA ILE A 36 30.43 -7.73 11.67
C ILE A 36 30.43 -7.05 13.05
N THR A 37 31.33 -7.48 13.94
CA THR A 37 31.50 -6.88 15.27
C THR A 37 32.20 -5.52 15.16
N ASP A 38 32.08 -4.71 16.22
CA ASP A 38 32.78 -3.42 16.28
C ASP A 38 34.30 -3.60 16.31
N GLU A 39 34.83 -4.71 16.85
CA GLU A 39 36.27 -4.99 16.86
C GLU A 39 36.84 -5.37 15.49
N ASP A 40 36.04 -6.02 14.64
CA ASP A 40 36.47 -6.48 13.32
C ASP A 40 36.12 -5.48 12.20
N SER A 41 35.33 -4.44 12.51
CA SER A 41 34.96 -3.40 11.56
C SER A 41 36.15 -2.48 11.25
N PRO A 42 36.35 -2.08 9.98
CA PRO A 42 37.35 -1.08 9.62
C PRO A 42 36.97 0.36 10.03
N GLU A 43 35.76 0.58 10.55
CA GLU A 43 35.23 1.89 10.94
C GLU A 43 35.18 2.05 12.47
N ASP A 44 35.37 3.28 12.97
CA ASP A 44 35.35 3.60 14.41
C ASP A 44 33.93 3.60 15.05
N TYR A 45 32.91 3.10 14.34
CA TYR A 45 31.52 3.11 14.78
C TYR A 45 30.81 1.84 14.29
N PRO A 46 29.69 1.44 14.94
CA PRO A 46 28.99 0.22 14.57
C PRO A 46 28.47 0.27 13.13
N THR A 47 28.89 -0.71 12.33
CA THR A 47 28.53 -0.85 10.91
C THR A 47 27.64 -2.05 10.63
N GLN A 48 27.31 -2.86 11.63
CA GLN A 48 26.40 -4.00 11.46
C GLN A 48 24.99 -3.55 11.11
N ALA A 49 24.34 -4.26 10.18
CA ALA A 49 22.93 -4.07 9.85
C ALA A 49 22.02 -4.95 10.72
N ASN A 50 22.48 -6.14 11.10
CA ASN A 50 21.75 -7.10 11.93
C ASN A 50 22.72 -7.86 12.84
N THR A 51 22.24 -8.31 13.99
CA THR A 51 22.99 -9.18 14.92
C THR A 51 22.57 -10.65 14.82
N LEU A 52 21.51 -10.94 14.05
CA LEU A 52 20.97 -12.28 13.85
C LEU A 52 21.57 -12.89 12.59
N PRO A 53 21.83 -14.22 12.59
CA PRO A 53 22.24 -14.92 11.39
C PRO A 53 21.13 -14.85 10.33
N THR A 54 21.53 -14.81 9.06
CA THR A 54 20.58 -14.88 7.96
C THR A 54 19.96 -16.27 7.88
N THR A 55 18.62 -16.35 7.91
CA THR A 55 17.87 -17.60 7.81
C THR A 55 16.89 -17.57 6.64
N GLU A 56 16.56 -18.73 6.09
CA GLU A 56 15.49 -18.88 5.08
C GLU A 56 14.09 -18.86 5.71
N ASP A 57 14.01 -18.96 7.03
CA ASP A 57 12.77 -18.81 7.81
C ASP A 57 12.49 -17.33 8.10
N ILE A 58 11.50 -16.77 7.39
CA ILE A 58 11.12 -15.36 7.48
C ILE A 58 10.18 -15.09 8.67
N ASN A 59 9.30 -16.03 9.02
CA ASN A 59 8.31 -15.87 10.09
C ASN A 59 8.71 -16.51 11.42
N GLN A 60 9.90 -17.09 11.51
CA GLN A 60 10.49 -17.68 12.70
C GLN A 60 9.64 -18.81 13.30
N ASP A 61 8.92 -19.57 12.46
CA ASP A 61 8.12 -20.71 12.88
C ASP A 61 8.91 -22.04 12.91
N GLN A 62 10.22 -21.97 12.67
CA GLN A 62 11.18 -23.09 12.66
C GLN A 62 10.90 -24.11 11.56
N ASN A 63 10.10 -23.74 10.57
CA ASN A 63 9.78 -24.59 9.44
C ASN A 63 9.99 -23.83 8.12
N LEU A 64 10.33 -24.56 7.06
CA LEU A 64 10.45 -23.97 5.73
C LEU A 64 9.12 -24.14 4.99
N GLY A 65 8.45 -23.03 4.72
CA GLY A 65 7.26 -23.00 3.90
C GLY A 65 7.60 -23.08 2.41
N GLU A 66 7.74 -24.29 1.85
CA GLU A 66 8.04 -24.49 0.42
C GLU A 66 6.81 -24.35 -0.50
N SER A 67 5.61 -24.22 0.07
CA SER A 67 4.38 -24.13 -0.72
C SER A 67 4.22 -22.74 -1.35
N GLU A 68 4.33 -22.69 -2.68
CA GLU A 68 4.10 -21.47 -3.46
C GLU A 68 2.64 -21.40 -3.92
N SER A 69 1.73 -20.92 -3.09
CA SER A 69 0.34 -20.62 -3.51
C SER A 69 0.01 -19.16 -3.20
N TYR A 70 -0.31 -18.37 -4.22
CA TYR A 70 -0.41 -16.92 -4.07
C TYR A 70 -1.40 -16.27 -5.03
N PHE A 71 -1.81 -15.07 -4.63
CA PHE A 71 -2.54 -14.11 -5.44
C PHE A 71 -1.55 -13.10 -6.03
N GLU A 72 -1.56 -12.94 -7.34
CA GLU A 72 -0.70 -11.99 -8.05
C GLU A 72 -1.49 -10.75 -8.45
N TYR A 73 -0.85 -9.60 -8.28
CA TYR A 73 -1.36 -8.29 -8.67
C TYR A 73 -0.30 -7.61 -9.53
N LYS A 74 -0.67 -7.26 -10.76
CA LYS A 74 0.23 -6.62 -11.72
C LYS A 74 -0.02 -5.12 -11.75
N ILE A 75 1.04 -4.35 -11.53
CA ILE A 75 1.00 -2.88 -11.65
C ILE A 75 1.95 -2.46 -12.78
N ASP A 76 1.40 -1.85 -13.82
CA ASP A 76 2.16 -1.39 -14.98
C ASP A 76 2.68 0.05 -14.75
N LEU A 77 4.00 0.22 -14.58
CA LEU A 77 4.60 1.53 -14.27
C LEU A 77 5.06 2.30 -15.53
N LYS A 78 4.41 2.03 -16.67
CA LYS A 78 4.73 2.72 -17.94
C LYS A 78 4.17 4.15 -17.89
N PRO A 79 4.90 5.17 -18.37
CA PRO A 79 4.45 6.56 -18.30
C PRO A 79 3.05 6.82 -18.87
N GLN A 80 2.68 6.12 -19.96
CA GLN A 80 1.35 6.24 -20.58
C GLN A 80 0.21 5.66 -19.74
N ASP A 81 0.50 4.71 -18.84
CA ASP A 81 -0.49 4.02 -18.00
C ASP A 81 -0.62 4.71 -16.62
N MET A 82 0.17 5.78 -16.37
CA MET A 82 0.14 6.57 -15.14
C MET A 82 -1.00 7.62 -15.15
N VAL A 83 -2.23 7.14 -15.39
CA VAL A 83 -3.44 7.96 -15.50
C VAL A 83 -4.42 7.60 -14.38
N VAL A 84 -4.98 8.61 -13.73
CA VAL A 84 -5.99 8.42 -12.67
C VAL A 84 -7.20 7.68 -13.23
N GLY A 85 -7.62 6.62 -12.56
CA GLY A 85 -8.72 5.73 -12.96
C GLY A 85 -8.28 4.46 -13.70
N GLN A 86 -7.00 4.33 -14.04
CA GLN A 86 -6.43 3.10 -14.62
C GLN A 86 -5.35 2.54 -13.68
N ASN A 87 -5.00 1.26 -13.85
CA ASN A 87 -3.85 0.64 -13.17
C ASN A 87 -3.85 0.82 -11.63
N PHE A 88 -5.05 0.75 -11.02
CA PHE A 88 -5.27 0.97 -9.58
C PHE A 88 -4.92 2.37 -9.05
N ILE A 89 -4.68 3.35 -9.93
CA ILE A 89 -4.39 4.74 -9.55
C ILE A 89 -5.70 5.46 -9.23
N THR A 90 -5.85 5.89 -7.98
CA THR A 90 -7.05 6.58 -7.50
C THR A 90 -6.88 8.09 -7.44
N ASP A 91 -5.64 8.57 -7.29
CA ASP A 91 -5.34 9.99 -7.25
C ASP A 91 -3.89 10.27 -7.69
N ARG A 92 -3.62 11.53 -8.07
CA ARG A 92 -2.26 12.05 -8.22
C ARG A 92 -2.15 13.50 -7.76
N ILE A 93 -1.03 13.84 -7.16
CA ILE A 93 -0.73 15.20 -6.69
C ILE A 93 0.59 15.64 -7.32
N LEU A 94 0.58 16.82 -7.94
CA LEU A 94 1.80 17.51 -8.37
C LEU A 94 2.35 18.32 -7.19
N ALA A 95 3.52 17.92 -6.68
CA ALA A 95 4.23 18.64 -5.63
C ALA A 95 5.47 19.32 -6.20
N THR A 96 5.82 20.48 -5.65
CA THR A 96 7.09 21.14 -5.93
C THR A 96 8.01 20.93 -4.72
N ALA A 97 9.10 20.21 -4.92
CA ALA A 97 10.12 19.96 -3.90
C ALA A 97 11.30 20.91 -4.10
N ASN A 98 11.73 21.59 -3.04
CA ASN A 98 12.94 22.40 -3.06
C ASN A 98 14.14 21.46 -2.89
N THR A 99 14.95 21.28 -3.94
CA THR A 99 16.22 20.55 -3.83
C THR A 99 17.38 21.55 -3.79
N PRO A 100 18.59 21.12 -3.35
CA PRO A 100 19.78 21.99 -3.39
C PRO A 100 20.11 22.54 -4.79
N GLU A 101 19.65 21.84 -5.84
CA GLU A 101 19.81 22.21 -7.25
C GLU A 101 18.68 23.13 -7.78
N GLY A 102 17.64 23.39 -6.98
CA GLY A 102 16.49 24.20 -7.35
C GLY A 102 15.14 23.50 -7.13
N PRO A 103 14.01 24.19 -7.37
CA PRO A 103 12.69 23.58 -7.27
C PRO A 103 12.47 22.53 -8.38
N LYS A 104 12.12 21.30 -8.00
CA LYS A 104 11.74 20.22 -8.90
C LYS A 104 10.27 19.85 -8.72
N GLN A 105 9.58 19.65 -9.82
CA GLN A 105 8.21 19.15 -9.81
C GLN A 105 8.22 17.61 -9.80
N VAL A 106 7.45 17.03 -8.89
CA VAL A 106 7.31 15.58 -8.71
C VAL A 106 5.85 15.21 -8.59
N TYR A 107 5.47 14.07 -9.15
CA TYR A 107 4.13 13.51 -8.98
C TYR A 107 4.13 12.47 -7.87
N TRP A 108 3.18 12.60 -6.94
CA TRP A 108 2.81 11.56 -5.99
C TRP A 108 1.57 10.84 -6.51
N TYR A 109 1.66 9.52 -6.65
CA TYR A 109 0.57 8.67 -7.13
C TYR A 109 0.01 7.82 -5.98
N GLN A 110 -1.31 7.79 -5.85
CA GLN A 110 -2.00 6.93 -4.88
C GLN A 110 -2.53 5.67 -5.56
N PHE A 111 -1.89 4.53 -5.30
CA PHE A 111 -2.35 3.22 -5.74
C PHE A 111 -3.25 2.59 -4.67
N LYS A 112 -4.46 2.14 -5.06
CA LYS A 112 -5.36 1.34 -4.20
C LYS A 112 -5.69 0.04 -4.92
N VAL A 113 -4.96 -1.03 -4.56
CA VAL A 113 -5.13 -2.35 -5.15
C VAL A 113 -6.16 -3.16 -4.36
N PRO A 114 -7.30 -3.56 -4.96
CA PRO A 114 -8.31 -4.36 -4.28
C PRO A 114 -7.82 -5.80 -4.10
N VAL A 115 -7.45 -6.16 -2.87
CA VAL A 115 -6.93 -7.50 -2.51
C VAL A 115 -7.91 -8.66 -2.74
N ARG A 116 -9.14 -8.43 -3.22
CA ARG A 116 -10.09 -9.51 -3.53
C ARG A 116 -10.24 -9.76 -5.03
N LEU A 117 -9.58 -8.96 -5.86
CA LEU A 117 -9.62 -9.04 -7.32
C LEU A 117 -8.19 -9.24 -7.85
N PRO A 118 -7.61 -10.45 -7.65
CA PRO A 118 -6.28 -10.75 -8.16
C PRO A 118 -6.29 -10.88 -9.69
N ASP A 119 -5.19 -10.52 -10.33
CA ASP A 119 -4.99 -10.74 -11.77
C ASP A 119 -4.75 -12.22 -12.09
N LYS A 120 -4.09 -12.93 -11.16
CA LYS A 120 -3.79 -14.35 -11.30
C LYS A 120 -3.84 -15.05 -9.94
N VAL A 121 -4.39 -16.26 -9.95
CA VAL A 121 -4.40 -17.18 -8.81
C VAL A 121 -3.48 -18.34 -9.14
N VAL A 122 -2.48 -18.60 -8.30
CA VAL A 122 -1.47 -19.64 -8.53
C VAL A 122 -1.61 -20.76 -7.50
N ASN A 123 -1.51 -22.00 -7.98
CA ASN A 123 -1.51 -23.23 -7.18
C ASN A 123 -2.73 -23.42 -6.27
N GLY A 124 -3.91 -22.97 -6.72
CA GLY A 124 -5.19 -23.38 -6.15
C GLY A 124 -5.56 -22.73 -4.80
N ILE A 125 -4.88 -21.64 -4.41
CA ILE A 125 -5.30 -20.85 -3.25
C ILE A 125 -6.75 -20.34 -3.44
N GLN A 126 -7.61 -20.56 -2.45
CA GLN A 126 -9.05 -20.32 -2.58
C GLN A 126 -9.49 -18.99 -1.98
N ASP A 127 -8.85 -18.55 -0.89
CA ASP A 127 -9.30 -17.39 -0.15
C ASP A 127 -8.17 -16.72 0.65
N PHE A 128 -8.54 -15.63 1.31
CA PHE A 128 -7.64 -14.76 2.08
C PHE A 128 -7.63 -15.05 3.58
N ARG A 129 -8.13 -16.22 4.03
CA ARG A 129 -8.18 -16.56 5.47
C ARG A 129 -6.78 -16.78 6.06
N SER A 130 -5.83 -17.24 5.25
CA SER A 130 -4.47 -17.54 5.69
C SER A 130 -3.44 -17.00 4.70
N ILE A 131 -3.21 -15.68 4.74
CA ILE A 131 -2.11 -15.02 4.03
C ILE A 131 -1.02 -14.68 5.05
N ARG A 132 0.19 -15.19 4.82
CA ARG A 132 1.34 -15.01 5.72
C ARG A 132 2.40 -14.06 5.19
N PHE A 133 2.60 -14.06 3.87
CA PHE A 133 3.69 -13.34 3.24
C PHE A 133 3.18 -12.45 2.10
N MET A 134 3.91 -11.37 1.85
CA MET A 134 3.77 -10.51 0.69
C MET A 134 5.13 -10.43 0.03
N ARG A 135 5.19 -10.63 -1.30
CA ARG A 135 6.40 -10.47 -2.10
C ARG A 135 6.12 -9.46 -3.19
N MET A 136 6.99 -8.46 -3.29
CA MET A 136 7.00 -7.48 -4.37
C MET A 136 8.26 -7.69 -5.20
N TYR A 137 8.15 -7.66 -6.52
CA TYR A 137 9.29 -7.77 -7.42
C TYR A 137 9.08 -6.87 -8.64
N LEU A 138 10.18 -6.46 -9.25
CA LEU A 138 10.20 -5.61 -10.43
C LEU A 138 10.75 -6.40 -11.61
N LYS A 139 10.16 -6.22 -12.78
CA LYS A 139 10.42 -6.99 -13.99
C LYS A 139 10.30 -6.08 -15.21
N ASP A 140 11.01 -6.44 -16.30
CA ASP A 140 10.94 -5.79 -17.62
C ASP A 140 11.38 -4.31 -17.66
N TRP A 141 12.35 -3.93 -16.83
CA TRP A 141 12.97 -2.61 -16.87
C TRP A 141 14.20 -2.60 -17.78
N GLN A 142 14.29 -1.60 -18.67
CA GLN A 142 15.45 -1.40 -19.55
C GLN A 142 16.58 -0.61 -18.86
N GLN A 143 16.23 0.15 -17.83
CA GLN A 143 17.14 1.03 -17.09
C GLN A 143 16.94 0.80 -15.58
N PRO A 144 17.96 1.09 -14.76
CA PRO A 144 17.82 1.07 -13.31
C PRO A 144 16.66 1.96 -12.86
N VAL A 145 15.83 1.45 -11.96
CA VAL A 145 14.66 2.15 -11.43
C VAL A 145 14.75 2.21 -9.90
N VAL A 146 14.28 3.32 -9.33
CA VAL A 146 14.14 3.49 -7.89
C VAL A 146 12.68 3.82 -7.60
N LEU A 147 12.01 2.95 -6.84
CA LEU A 147 10.66 3.20 -6.36
C LEU A 147 10.72 3.71 -4.92
N ARG A 148 9.99 4.78 -4.64
CA ARG A 148 9.87 5.36 -3.30
C ARG A 148 8.42 5.30 -2.86
N PHE A 149 8.17 4.60 -1.76
CA PHE A 149 6.85 4.49 -1.16
C PHE A 149 6.81 5.43 0.04
N ALA A 150 6.02 6.51 -0.05
CA ALA A 150 5.76 7.34 1.13
C ALA A 150 4.97 6.57 2.19
N ARG A 151 4.02 5.76 1.74
CA ARG A 151 3.21 4.87 2.57
C ARG A 151 2.90 3.61 1.79
N LEU A 152 3.18 2.47 2.39
CA LEU A 152 2.81 1.14 1.87
C LEU A 152 2.17 0.38 3.01
N GLU A 153 0.88 0.11 2.89
CA GLU A 153 0.12 -0.49 3.98
C GLU A 153 -1.04 -1.34 3.47
N PHE A 154 -1.47 -2.26 4.32
CA PHE A 154 -2.75 -2.96 4.15
C PHE A 154 -3.85 -2.20 4.86
N VAL A 155 -4.73 -1.57 4.08
CA VAL A 155 -5.90 -0.89 4.63
C VAL A 155 -7.02 -1.90 4.79
N ARG A 156 -7.50 -2.06 6.03
CA ARG A 156 -8.71 -2.83 6.32
C ARG A 156 -9.91 -1.89 6.35
N GLY A 157 -10.87 -2.12 5.46
CA GLY A 157 -12.18 -1.47 5.54
C GLY A 157 -13.00 -2.01 6.73
N GLU A 158 -13.65 -1.11 7.46
CA GLU A 158 -14.67 -1.49 8.45
C GLU A 158 -15.95 -2.00 7.78
N TRP A 159 -16.26 -1.42 6.62
CA TRP A 159 -17.41 -1.76 5.80
C TRP A 159 -17.12 -3.01 4.95
N ARG A 160 -18.09 -3.91 4.91
CA ARG A 160 -18.05 -5.15 4.12
C ARG A 160 -19.08 -5.06 2.99
N LYS A 161 -18.68 -5.52 1.80
CA LYS A 161 -19.61 -5.71 0.68
C LYS A 161 -20.62 -6.80 1.04
N TYR A 162 -21.89 -6.55 0.78
CA TYR A 162 -22.93 -7.56 0.80
C TYR A 162 -22.93 -8.26 -0.57
N ASN A 163 -22.59 -9.55 -0.58
CA ASN A 163 -22.35 -10.29 -1.82
C ASN A 163 -23.59 -11.04 -2.33
N PHE A 164 -24.69 -11.07 -1.58
CA PHE A 164 -25.91 -11.79 -1.96
C PHE A 164 -26.88 -10.85 -2.70
N SER A 165 -27.78 -11.44 -3.49
CA SER A 165 -28.84 -10.68 -4.17
C SER A 165 -29.77 -9.99 -3.18
N LEU A 166 -30.21 -8.79 -3.55
CA LEU A 166 -31.17 -7.97 -2.79
C LEU A 166 -32.51 -7.84 -3.53
N GLU A 167 -32.70 -8.51 -4.67
CA GLU A 167 -33.89 -8.38 -5.52
C GLU A 167 -35.15 -8.98 -4.88
N THR A 168 -35.02 -10.10 -4.17
CA THR A 168 -36.15 -10.83 -3.57
C THR A 168 -35.85 -11.20 -2.13
N PRO A 169 -36.80 -11.03 -1.19
CA PRO A 169 -36.64 -11.55 0.17
C PRO A 169 -36.54 -13.09 0.15
N GLY A 170 -35.38 -13.64 0.53
CA GLY A 170 -35.14 -15.08 0.63
C GLY A 170 -33.74 -15.52 0.20
N GLU A 171 -33.40 -16.80 0.40
CA GLU A 171 -32.19 -17.39 -0.18
C GLU A 171 -32.42 -17.61 -1.68
N VAL A 172 -31.74 -16.82 -2.51
CA VAL A 172 -31.74 -17.01 -3.95
C VAL A 172 -30.53 -17.85 -4.32
N ILE A 173 -30.73 -18.93 -5.08
CA ILE A 173 -29.65 -19.73 -5.66
C ILE A 173 -28.86 -18.80 -6.57
N GLY A 174 -27.56 -18.61 -6.30
CA GLY A 174 -26.71 -17.68 -7.05
C GLY A 174 -26.79 -17.93 -8.56
N GLY A 175 -27.15 -16.91 -9.31
CA GLY A 175 -27.12 -16.92 -10.78
C GLY A 175 -25.72 -16.67 -11.33
N ASP A 176 -25.62 -16.62 -12.66
CA ASP A 176 -24.39 -16.25 -13.36
C ASP A 176 -23.82 -14.91 -12.84
N PRO A 177 -22.48 -14.75 -12.81
CA PRO A 177 -21.86 -13.54 -12.31
C PRO A 177 -22.38 -12.30 -13.06
N ASP A 178 -22.99 -11.39 -12.32
CA ASP A 178 -23.46 -10.11 -12.86
C ASP A 178 -22.30 -9.28 -13.39
N ALA A 179 -22.52 -8.62 -14.53
CA ALA A 179 -21.59 -7.61 -15.07
C ALA A 179 -21.49 -6.35 -14.20
N THR A 180 -22.30 -6.25 -13.12
CA THR A 180 -22.28 -5.17 -12.15
C THR A 180 -20.99 -5.21 -11.33
N THR A 181 -20.20 -4.16 -11.38
CA THR A 181 -19.04 -4.00 -10.48
C THR A 181 -19.44 -3.12 -9.30
N TYR A 182 -18.99 -3.48 -8.11
CA TYR A 182 -19.26 -2.76 -6.87
C TYR A 182 -18.01 -2.69 -5.99
N GLU A 183 -17.57 -1.47 -5.70
CA GLU A 183 -16.38 -1.17 -4.89
C GLU A 183 -16.73 -0.26 -3.71
N THR A 184 -16.04 -0.49 -2.60
CA THR A 184 -16.28 0.18 -1.32
C THR A 184 -14.96 0.71 -0.80
N ALA A 185 -14.83 2.02 -0.68
CA ALA A 185 -13.60 2.68 -0.25
C ALA A 185 -13.93 3.81 0.73
N ALA A 186 -12.91 4.37 1.37
CA ALA A 186 -13.02 5.63 2.10
C ALA A 186 -12.38 6.75 1.27
N VAL A 187 -13.02 7.92 1.29
CA VAL A 187 -12.48 9.19 0.81
C VAL A 187 -12.29 10.12 1.99
N ASN A 188 -11.21 10.89 2.00
CA ASN A 188 -10.86 11.73 3.13
C ASN A 188 -10.27 13.07 2.67
N ILE A 189 -10.29 14.06 3.57
CA ILE A 189 -9.86 15.42 3.24
C ILE A 189 -8.35 15.55 3.04
N GLU A 190 -7.55 14.83 3.82
CA GLU A 190 -6.09 14.92 3.76
C GLU A 190 -5.52 14.33 2.46
N GLU A 191 -6.07 13.22 1.97
CA GLU A 191 -5.59 12.50 0.79
C GLU A 191 -6.37 12.86 -0.47
N ASN A 192 -7.66 13.17 -0.37
CA ASN A 192 -8.52 13.39 -1.54
C ASN A 192 -9.05 14.83 -1.65
N GLY A 193 -8.54 15.76 -0.84
CA GLY A 193 -8.90 17.18 -0.88
C GLY A 193 -8.54 17.91 -2.17
N ASN A 194 -7.59 17.38 -2.95
CA ASN A 194 -7.15 17.91 -4.24
C ASN A 194 -7.52 17.00 -5.43
N ARG A 195 -8.37 15.99 -5.22
CA ARG A 195 -8.74 15.00 -6.23
C ARG A 195 -9.47 15.63 -7.41
N THR A 196 -9.21 15.14 -8.62
CA THR A 196 -9.91 15.54 -9.86
C THR A 196 -10.75 14.37 -10.39
N PRO A 197 -11.98 14.57 -10.90
CA PRO A 197 -12.68 15.85 -11.13
C PRO A 197 -13.42 16.42 -9.92
N ILE A 198 -13.75 15.57 -8.93
CA ILE A 198 -14.48 15.98 -7.73
C ILE A 198 -13.54 15.80 -6.55
N ASN A 199 -13.20 16.91 -5.91
CA ASN A 199 -12.40 16.92 -4.71
C ASN A 199 -13.27 16.72 -3.48
N TYR A 200 -12.67 16.16 -2.43
CA TYR A 200 -13.36 15.96 -1.18
C TYR A 200 -13.27 17.22 -0.31
N VAL A 201 -14.42 17.77 0.06
CA VAL A 201 -14.53 18.96 0.91
C VAL A 201 -15.39 18.65 2.13
N LEU A 202 -15.16 19.37 3.22
CA LEU A 202 -15.96 19.21 4.44
C LEU A 202 -17.44 19.41 4.11
N PRO A 203 -18.33 18.47 4.53
CA PRO A 203 -19.75 18.63 4.37
C PRO A 203 -20.26 19.93 5.03
N PRO A 204 -21.24 20.63 4.44
CA PRO A 204 -21.80 21.83 5.04
C PRO A 204 -22.32 21.58 6.45
N GLY A 205 -21.92 22.43 7.40
CA GLY A 205 -22.35 22.35 8.81
C GLY A 205 -21.53 21.40 9.69
N ILE A 206 -20.51 20.73 9.15
CA ILE A 206 -19.56 19.91 9.91
C ILE A 206 -18.22 20.65 10.02
N ASN A 207 -17.68 20.69 11.24
CA ASN A 207 -16.31 21.17 11.49
C ASN A 207 -15.40 19.96 11.75
N GLN A 208 -14.13 20.08 11.37
CA GLN A 208 -13.14 19.07 11.76
C GLN A 208 -13.03 19.03 13.29
N GLU A 209 -12.97 17.82 13.82
CA GLU A 209 -12.69 17.60 15.23
C GLU A 209 -11.24 17.99 15.53
N ILE A 210 -11.00 18.61 16.69
CA ILE A 210 -9.67 19.06 17.10
C ILE A 210 -9.16 18.14 18.20
N ASP A 211 -7.99 17.57 17.99
CA ASP A 211 -7.26 16.78 18.98
C ASP A 211 -6.56 17.72 19.98
N VAL A 212 -7.20 17.91 21.13
CA VAL A 212 -6.68 18.73 22.24
C VAL A 212 -5.66 18.00 23.12
N ALA A 213 -5.43 16.70 22.90
CA ALA A 213 -4.49 15.91 23.71
C ALA A 213 -3.02 16.14 23.31
N SER A 214 -2.77 16.72 22.14
CA SER A 214 -1.44 17.02 21.63
C SER A 214 -0.98 18.45 21.97
N ALA A 215 0.34 18.65 22.15
CA ALA A 215 0.90 19.95 22.54
C ALA A 215 0.64 21.08 21.52
N ASN A 216 0.36 20.72 20.27
CA ASN A 216 -0.10 21.63 19.23
C ASN A 216 -1.46 21.14 18.75
N LEU A 217 -2.47 22.02 18.73
CA LEU A 217 -3.80 21.68 18.23
C LEU A 217 -3.70 21.13 16.81
N ARG A 218 -4.26 19.94 16.60
CA ARG A 218 -4.27 19.25 15.30
C ARG A 218 -5.70 18.89 14.94
N ASN A 219 -6.09 19.15 13.70
CA ASN A 219 -7.36 18.68 13.19
C ASN A 219 -7.30 17.17 12.92
N LEU A 220 -8.33 16.45 13.35
CA LEU A 220 -8.50 15.05 13.01
C LEU A 220 -8.99 14.91 11.58
N ASN A 221 -8.59 13.79 10.96
CA ASN A 221 -8.96 13.48 9.60
C ASN A 221 -10.48 13.21 9.51
N GLU A 222 -11.14 13.84 8.55
CA GLU A 222 -12.56 13.65 8.26
C GLU A 222 -12.70 12.79 7.00
N GLN A 223 -13.59 11.79 7.06
CA GLN A 223 -13.71 10.77 6.02
C GLN A 223 -15.17 10.38 5.77
N SER A 224 -15.46 10.04 4.52
CA SER A 224 -16.74 9.49 4.07
C SER A 224 -16.58 8.15 3.38
N LEU A 225 -17.66 7.36 3.39
CA LEU A 225 -17.75 6.11 2.63
C LEU A 225 -17.98 6.41 1.14
N GLN A 226 -17.11 5.90 0.28
CA GLN A 226 -17.27 5.90 -1.17
C GLN A 226 -17.86 4.56 -1.63
N LEU A 227 -18.99 4.64 -2.31
CA LEU A 227 -19.62 3.52 -3.01
C LEU A 227 -19.50 3.75 -4.51
N LEU A 228 -18.71 2.91 -5.19
CA LEU A 228 -18.55 2.96 -6.64
C LEU A 228 -19.28 1.77 -7.26
N THR A 229 -20.16 2.04 -8.22
CA THR A 229 -20.87 1.00 -8.96
C THR A 229 -20.83 1.29 -10.46
N CYS A 230 -20.65 0.24 -11.26
CA CYS A 230 -20.80 0.31 -12.71
C CYS A 230 -21.71 -0.83 -13.19
N ASN A 231 -22.49 -0.56 -14.24
CA ASN A 231 -23.42 -1.52 -14.87
C ASN A 231 -24.49 -2.08 -13.93
N LEU A 232 -24.93 -1.31 -12.92
CA LEU A 232 -26.03 -1.71 -12.05
C LEU A 232 -27.31 -1.89 -12.89
N ARG A 233 -27.96 -3.06 -12.77
CA ARG A 233 -29.19 -3.36 -13.50
C ARG A 233 -30.37 -2.64 -12.88
N ASP A 234 -31.39 -2.40 -13.69
CA ASP A 234 -32.66 -1.88 -13.19
C ASP A 234 -33.29 -2.90 -12.23
N GLY A 235 -33.77 -2.41 -11.08
CA GLY A 235 -34.31 -3.25 -9.99
C GLY A 235 -33.26 -3.97 -9.12
N ASP A 236 -31.98 -3.92 -9.47
CA ASP A 236 -30.89 -4.53 -8.69
C ASP A 236 -30.32 -3.54 -7.65
N ALA A 237 -29.83 -4.07 -6.53
CA ALA A 237 -29.23 -3.28 -5.47
C ALA A 237 -27.92 -3.89 -4.98
N ARG A 238 -26.99 -3.01 -4.56
CA ARG A 238 -25.74 -3.38 -3.92
C ARG A 238 -25.62 -2.65 -2.60
N ALA A 239 -25.13 -3.35 -1.57
CA ALA A 239 -25.05 -2.80 -0.22
C ALA A 239 -23.69 -3.03 0.41
N SER A 240 -23.36 -2.14 1.34
CA SER A 240 -22.26 -2.30 2.28
C SER A 240 -22.84 -2.32 3.68
N PHE A 241 -22.29 -3.18 4.53
CA PHE A 241 -22.71 -3.28 5.92
C PHE A 241 -21.51 -3.26 6.85
N ARG A 242 -21.74 -2.76 8.06
CA ARG A 242 -20.85 -2.90 9.21
C ARG A 242 -21.70 -3.28 10.41
N ASN A 243 -21.12 -4.08 11.30
CA ASN A 243 -21.79 -4.43 12.54
C ASN A 243 -21.63 -3.25 13.51
N VAL A 244 -22.74 -2.74 14.02
CA VAL A 244 -22.77 -1.62 14.97
C VAL A 244 -23.69 -1.96 16.10
N ASN A 245 -23.40 -1.42 17.27
CA ASN A 245 -24.29 -1.46 18.42
C ASN A 245 -24.66 -0.02 18.77
N PHE A 246 -25.80 0.45 18.25
CA PHE A 246 -26.32 1.79 18.50
C PHE A 246 -27.71 1.70 19.13
N ASP A 247 -27.92 2.46 20.20
CA ASP A 247 -29.25 2.74 20.73
C ASP A 247 -29.71 4.11 20.23
N ILE A 248 -30.55 4.09 19.20
CA ILE A 248 -31.06 5.31 18.56
C ILE A 248 -32.44 5.74 19.07
N ARG A 249 -32.99 5.10 20.11
CA ARG A 249 -34.38 5.33 20.57
C ARG A 249 -34.64 6.76 21.06
N SER A 250 -33.60 7.46 21.49
CA SER A 250 -33.73 8.82 22.04
C SER A 250 -33.52 9.92 21.00
N TYR A 251 -33.10 9.57 19.78
CA TYR A 251 -32.90 10.53 18.69
C TYR A 251 -34.21 10.71 17.93
N LYS A 252 -34.55 11.97 17.60
CA LYS A 252 -35.74 12.36 16.84
C LYS A 252 -35.36 12.87 15.47
#